data_AF-A0A7W1MDI5-F1
#
_entry.id   AF-A0A7W1MDI5-F1
#
_cell.length_a   1.000
_cell.length_b   1.000
_cell.length_c   1.000
_cell.angle_alpha   90.00
_cell.angle_beta   90.00
_cell.angle_gamma   90.00
#
_symmetry.space_group_name_H-M   'P 1'
#
loop_
_entity.id
_entity.type
_entity.pdbx_description
1 polymer ?
#
loop_
_entity_poly.entity_id
_entity_poly.type
_entity_poly.pdbx_seq_one_letter_code
_entity_poly.pdbx_strand_id
1 'polypeptide(L)'
;MGIDILLTIYAIVAFVIIGVGLTIMILFTKAKLVSQEQCKISINNDPSLAKTVFGGSTLLNTLSTQGIPIPSPCGGKATCKQCRVQILEGASEPLEIDKASFTKKQLKEGWRLSCQAKVKGDLCLYIDPHSLDVKKWEGTVISNENVATFIKELIVEVPKEEEVPYRAGGYLQFHVPPFSTNTEGWKQTMQPEYFTDWEKFQLFGKEIDYSTLPKGPDEIIRAYSMASYPAEKNVLRFNIRIATAPFIQGKISETIPWGICSSYT
;
A
#
# COMPACT_ATOMS: atom_id res chain seq x y z
N MET A 1 27.56 48.91 22.58
CA MET A 1 27.03 48.61 21.23
C MET A 1 25.74 47.83 21.42
N GLY A 2 24.65 48.53 21.71
CA GLY A 2 23.36 47.91 21.96
C GLY A 2 22.70 47.59 20.63
N ILE A 3 22.20 46.35 20.49
CA ILE A 3 21.40 45.96 19.34
C ILE A 3 20.15 46.84 19.34
N ASP A 4 19.91 47.58 18.27
CA ASP A 4 18.67 48.31 18.08
C ASP A 4 17.56 47.28 17.82
N ILE A 5 16.79 47.01 18.87
CA ILE A 5 15.73 46.00 18.90
C ILE A 5 14.67 46.33 17.84
N LEU A 6 14.39 47.62 17.61
CA LEU A 6 13.38 48.05 16.64
C LEU A 6 13.85 47.77 15.20
N LEU A 7 15.10 48.12 14.87
CA LEU A 7 15.69 47.83 13.56
C LEU A 7 15.75 46.31 13.28
N THR A 8 16.08 45.53 14.30
CA THR A 8 16.18 44.06 14.20
C THR A 8 14.81 43.43 13.95
N ILE A 9 13.75 43.91 14.61
CA ILE A 9 12.37 43.46 14.37
C ILE A 9 11.94 43.78 12.93
N TYR A 10 12.22 44.99 12.43
CA TYR A 10 11.89 45.34 11.04
C TYR A 10 12.61 44.45 10.02
N ALA A 11 13.89 44.15 10.24
CA ALA A 11 14.65 43.26 9.37
C ALA A 11 14.09 41.84 9.35
N ILE A 12 13.71 41.29 10.52
CA ILE A 12 13.09 39.97 10.63
C ILE A 12 11.74 39.94 9.90
N VAL A 13 10.89 40.95 10.13
CA VAL A 13 9.56 41.03 9.49
C VAL A 13 9.69 41.14 7.98
N ALA A 14 10.58 41.99 7.48
CA ALA A 14 10.83 42.13 6.04
C ALA A 14 11.32 40.82 5.41
N PHE A 15 12.24 40.12 6.07
CA PHE A 15 12.76 38.84 5.61
C PHE A 15 11.65 37.75 5.57
N VAL A 16 10.81 37.68 6.60
CA VAL A 16 9.67 36.75 6.64
C VAL A 16 8.65 37.07 5.54
N ILE A 17 8.33 38.35 5.31
CA ILE A 17 7.39 38.76 4.26
C ILE A 17 7.92 38.36 2.88
N ILE A 18 9.20 38.60 2.60
CA ILE A 18 9.81 38.22 1.32
C ILE A 18 9.80 36.70 1.16
N GLY A 19 10.16 35.95 2.21
CA GLY A 19 10.15 34.48 2.18
C GLY A 19 8.76 33.91 1.95
N VAL A 20 7.76 34.37 2.69
CA VAL A 20 6.35 33.95 2.53
C VAL A 20 5.83 34.35 1.15
N GLY A 21 6.11 35.58 0.69
CA GLY A 21 5.72 36.06 -0.63
C GLY A 21 6.28 35.21 -1.77
N LEU A 22 7.57 34.85 -1.70
CA LEU A 22 8.20 33.96 -2.67
C LEU A 22 7.54 32.56 -2.66
N THR A 23 7.26 32.04 -1.46
CA THR A 23 6.63 30.73 -1.30
C THR A 23 5.22 30.71 -1.87
N ILE A 24 4.43 31.75 -1.62
CA ILE A 24 3.08 31.93 -2.20
C ILE A 24 3.17 32.03 -3.72
N MET A 25 4.13 32.79 -4.25
CA MET A 25 4.34 32.92 -5.70
C MET A 25 4.65 31.57 -6.35
N ILE A 26 5.53 30.77 -5.74
CA ILE A 26 5.86 29.43 -6.24
C ILE A 26 4.64 28.50 -6.20
N LEU A 27 3.89 28.50 -5.09
CA LEU A 27 2.68 27.68 -4.96
C LEU A 27 1.59 28.10 -5.94
N PHE A 28 1.39 29.39 -6.15
CA PHE A 28 0.44 29.93 -7.13
C PHE A 28 0.85 29.55 -8.56
N THR A 29 2.14 29.70 -8.89
CA THR A 29 2.68 29.31 -10.20
C THR A 29 2.51 27.83 -10.45
N LYS A 30 2.80 26.98 -9.46
CA LYS A 30 2.59 25.53 -9.53
C LYS A 30 1.10 25.22 -9.70
N ALA A 31 0.21 25.83 -8.93
CA ALA A 31 -1.23 25.57 -9.02
C ALA A 31 -1.83 25.98 -10.38
N LYS A 32 -1.32 27.05 -11.00
CA LYS A 32 -1.85 27.58 -12.26
C LYS A 32 -1.23 26.95 -13.51
N LEU A 33 0.06 26.62 -13.48
CA LEU A 33 0.80 26.02 -14.62
C LEU A 33 0.80 24.48 -14.57
N VAL A 34 0.71 23.87 -13.39
CA VAL A 34 0.41 22.43 -13.25
C VAL A 34 -1.10 22.27 -13.19
N SER A 35 -1.79 22.82 -14.19
CA SER A 35 -3.17 22.46 -14.46
C SER A 35 -3.19 20.97 -14.77
N GLN A 36 -3.82 20.20 -13.87
CA GLN A 36 -4.13 18.81 -14.13
C GLN A 36 -5.17 18.79 -15.25
N GLU A 37 -4.72 18.76 -16.51
CA GLU A 37 -5.64 18.57 -17.63
C GLU A 37 -6.42 17.29 -17.38
N GLN A 38 -7.73 17.34 -17.64
CA GLN A 38 -8.57 16.15 -17.55
C GLN A 38 -8.11 15.19 -18.64
N CYS A 39 -7.69 14.01 -18.21
CA CYS A 39 -7.24 12.94 -19.07
C CYS A 39 -8.35 11.90 -19.16
N LYS A 40 -8.64 11.43 -20.37
CA LYS A 40 -9.51 10.28 -20.61
C LYS A 40 -8.67 9.01 -20.63
N ILE A 41 -8.99 8.07 -19.74
CA ILE A 41 -8.42 6.73 -19.72
C ILE A 41 -9.45 5.77 -20.30
N SER A 42 -9.08 5.09 -21.38
CA SER A 42 -9.86 4.00 -21.98
C SER A 42 -9.19 2.66 -21.66
N ILE A 43 -9.99 1.65 -21.35
CA ILE A 43 -9.51 0.33 -20.89
C ILE A 43 -10.17 -0.74 -21.73
N ASN A 44 -9.37 -1.64 -22.33
CA ASN A 44 -9.83 -2.80 -23.10
C ASN A 44 -10.86 -2.47 -24.21
N ASN A 45 -10.86 -1.24 -24.72
CA ASN A 45 -11.87 -0.71 -25.66
C ASN A 45 -13.32 -0.83 -25.16
N ASP A 46 -13.53 -0.93 -23.85
CA ASP A 46 -14.85 -0.97 -23.23
C ASP A 46 -15.28 0.45 -22.80
N PRO A 47 -16.36 1.02 -23.37
CA PRO A 47 -16.86 2.34 -22.99
C PRO A 47 -17.28 2.45 -21.52
N SER A 48 -17.69 1.35 -20.89
CA SER A 48 -18.13 1.34 -19.48
C SER A 48 -16.97 1.50 -18.49
N LEU A 49 -15.78 1.07 -18.90
CA LEU A 49 -14.55 1.18 -18.12
C LEU A 49 -13.79 2.48 -18.39
N ALA A 50 -14.24 3.30 -19.34
CA ALA A 50 -13.62 4.59 -19.61
C ALA A 50 -13.82 5.56 -18.42
N LYS A 51 -12.74 6.19 -17.98
CA LYS A 51 -12.74 7.13 -16.84
C LYS A 51 -12.11 8.45 -17.23
N THR A 52 -12.69 9.55 -16.77
CA THR A 52 -12.10 10.89 -16.86
C THR A 52 -11.49 11.24 -15.52
N VAL A 53 -10.20 11.52 -15.52
CA VAL A 53 -9.40 11.69 -14.30
C VAL A 53 -8.46 12.88 -14.44
N PHE A 54 -8.02 13.44 -13.32
CA PHE A 54 -7.02 14.49 -13.32
C PHE A 54 -5.61 13.91 -13.47
N GLY A 55 -4.81 14.47 -14.38
CA GLY A 55 -3.41 14.08 -14.55
C GLY A 55 -2.53 14.37 -13.33
N GLY A 56 -1.34 13.76 -13.28
CA GLY A 56 -0.31 14.00 -12.27
C GLY A 56 -0.10 12.88 -11.26
N SER A 57 -1.13 12.05 -11.00
CA SER A 57 -1.04 10.85 -10.16
C SER A 57 -0.44 9.66 -10.91
N THR A 58 -0.02 8.63 -10.16
CA THR A 58 0.41 7.36 -10.75
C THR A 58 -0.79 6.61 -11.30
N LEU A 59 -0.59 5.85 -12.36
CA LEU A 59 -1.64 5.10 -13.03
C LEU A 59 -2.29 4.07 -12.08
N LEU A 60 -1.49 3.43 -11.20
CA LEU A 60 -2.02 2.56 -10.15
C LEU A 60 -3.03 3.28 -9.25
N ASN A 61 -2.65 4.43 -8.70
CA ASN A 61 -3.54 5.17 -7.78
C ASN A 61 -4.80 5.65 -8.51
N THR A 62 -4.63 6.18 -9.72
CA THR A 62 -5.73 6.61 -10.57
C THR A 62 -6.71 5.47 -10.89
N LEU A 63 -6.22 4.27 -11.22
CA LEU A 63 -7.10 3.12 -11.50
C LEU A 63 -7.78 2.61 -10.22
N SER A 64 -7.04 2.46 -9.12
CA SER A 64 -7.58 2.00 -7.84
C SER A 64 -8.68 2.93 -7.30
N THR A 65 -8.48 4.24 -7.36
CA THR A 65 -9.48 5.24 -6.91
C THR A 65 -10.75 5.24 -7.77
N GLN A 66 -10.65 4.79 -9.03
CA GLN A 66 -11.79 4.61 -9.93
C GLN A 66 -12.43 3.21 -9.81
N GLY A 67 -12.02 2.42 -8.83
CA GLY A 67 -12.54 1.07 -8.59
C GLY A 67 -12.02 0.03 -9.58
N ILE A 68 -10.93 0.29 -10.30
CA ILE A 68 -10.29 -0.65 -11.21
C ILE A 68 -9.09 -1.29 -10.50
N PRO A 69 -9.22 -2.55 -10.06
CA PRO A 69 -8.18 -3.23 -9.31
C PRO A 69 -6.99 -3.55 -10.21
N ILE A 70 -5.78 -3.28 -9.71
CA ILE A 70 -4.52 -3.71 -10.31
C ILE A 70 -3.69 -4.43 -9.25
N PRO A 71 -3.12 -5.61 -9.56
CA PRO A 71 -2.28 -6.34 -8.61
C PRO A 71 -1.06 -5.51 -8.19
N SER A 72 -1.06 -5.06 -6.92
CA SER A 72 0.03 -4.25 -6.35
C SER A 72 0.28 -4.60 -4.88
N PRO A 73 0.80 -5.80 -4.59
CA PRO A 73 1.04 -6.26 -3.21
C PRO A 73 2.09 -5.40 -2.49
N CYS A 74 2.97 -4.72 -3.22
CA CYS A 74 3.99 -3.84 -2.65
C CYS A 74 3.52 -2.39 -2.38
N GLY A 75 2.24 -2.07 -2.63
CA GLY A 75 1.71 -0.72 -2.43
C GLY A 75 2.37 0.35 -3.31
N GLY A 76 2.83 -0.04 -4.51
CA GLY A 76 3.42 0.89 -5.47
C GLY A 76 4.92 1.15 -5.36
N LYS A 77 5.65 0.41 -4.52
CA LYS A 77 7.12 0.53 -4.35
C LYS A 77 7.96 -0.07 -5.50
N ALA A 78 7.30 -0.58 -6.54
CA ALA A 78 7.93 -1.23 -7.71
C ALA A 78 8.83 -2.45 -7.40
N THR A 79 8.77 -3.00 -6.19
CA THR A 79 9.58 -4.17 -5.79
C THR A 79 8.96 -5.49 -6.25
N CYS A 80 7.63 -5.59 -6.29
CA CYS A 80 6.95 -6.83 -6.69
C CYS A 80 6.88 -7.03 -8.21
N LYS A 81 7.00 -5.95 -9.01
CA LYS A 81 6.85 -5.95 -10.48
C LYS A 81 5.53 -6.55 -11.01
N GLN A 82 4.49 -6.63 -10.17
CA GLN A 82 3.19 -7.20 -10.53
C GLN A 82 2.19 -6.18 -11.07
N CYS A 83 2.44 -4.87 -10.85
CA CYS A 83 1.57 -3.76 -11.27
C CYS A 83 1.60 -3.52 -12.81
N ARG A 84 1.69 -4.58 -13.61
CA ARG A 84 1.94 -4.57 -15.05
C ARG A 84 0.68 -4.14 -15.79
N VAL A 85 0.82 -3.15 -16.65
CA VAL A 85 -0.23 -2.70 -17.57
C VAL A 85 0.39 -2.45 -18.93
N GLN A 86 -0.41 -2.61 -19.98
CA GLN A 86 0.01 -2.27 -21.33
C GLN A 86 -0.66 -0.96 -21.74
N ILE A 87 0.14 0.03 -22.11
CA ILE A 87 -0.35 1.31 -22.61
C ILE A 87 -0.26 1.28 -24.14
N LEU A 88 -1.41 1.18 -24.80
CA LEU A 88 -1.53 1.11 -26.25
C LEU A 88 -1.30 2.47 -26.91
N GLU A 89 -1.84 3.53 -26.28
CA GLU A 89 -1.71 4.92 -26.76
C GLU A 89 -1.44 5.86 -25.58
N GLY A 90 -0.63 6.89 -25.83
CA GLY A 90 -0.24 7.86 -24.78
C GLY A 90 0.83 7.36 -23.82
N ALA A 91 1.53 6.26 -24.14
CA ALA A 91 2.58 5.71 -23.30
C ALA A 91 3.73 6.69 -23.06
N SER A 92 4.08 6.92 -21.79
CA SER A 92 5.29 7.66 -21.46
C SER A 92 6.55 6.86 -21.79
N GLU A 93 7.68 7.55 -21.89
CA GLU A 93 8.98 6.87 -21.95
C GLU A 93 9.15 5.92 -20.76
N PRO A 94 9.74 4.73 -20.98
CA PRO A 94 9.94 3.75 -19.92
C PRO A 94 11.02 4.24 -18.96
N LEU A 95 10.70 4.17 -17.66
CA LEU A 95 11.65 4.48 -16.60
C LEU A 95 12.72 3.37 -16.50
N GLU A 96 13.83 3.64 -15.82
CA GLU A 96 14.88 2.62 -15.60
C GLU A 96 14.35 1.36 -14.92
N ILE A 97 13.38 1.52 -14.01
CA ILE A 97 12.74 0.38 -13.35
C ILE A 97 11.85 -0.44 -14.29
N ASP A 98 11.24 0.20 -15.30
CA ASP A 98 10.53 -0.50 -16.37
C ASP A 98 11.52 -1.28 -17.23
N LYS A 99 12.66 -0.69 -17.58
CA LYS A 99 13.76 -1.35 -18.32
C LYS A 99 14.33 -2.56 -17.58
N ALA A 100 14.34 -2.53 -16.24
CA ALA A 100 14.74 -3.66 -15.41
C ALA A 100 13.61 -4.70 -15.18
N SER A 101 12.38 -4.44 -15.64
CA SER A 101 11.21 -5.28 -15.39
C SER A 101 10.63 -5.91 -16.64
N PHE A 102 10.87 -5.33 -17.82
CA PHE A 102 10.33 -5.76 -19.10
C PHE A 102 11.43 -5.94 -20.14
N THR A 103 11.20 -6.83 -21.10
CA THR A 103 12.07 -6.98 -22.26
C THR A 103 11.95 -5.77 -23.20
N LYS A 104 12.96 -5.55 -24.06
CA LYS A 104 12.90 -4.48 -25.10
C LYS A 104 11.67 -4.59 -25.99
N LYS A 105 11.21 -5.82 -26.28
CA LYS A 105 9.99 -6.07 -27.06
C LYS A 105 8.75 -5.57 -26.31
N GLN A 106 8.61 -5.98 -25.05
CA GLN A 106 7.50 -5.56 -24.21
C GLN A 106 7.46 -4.04 -23.99
N LEU A 107 8.62 -3.40 -23.81
CA LEU A 107 8.66 -1.94 -23.69
C LEU A 107 8.17 -1.22 -24.95
N LYS A 108 8.49 -1.76 -26.14
CA LYS A 108 7.99 -1.26 -27.43
C LYS A 108 6.49 -1.51 -27.61
N GLU A 109 5.98 -2.61 -27.08
CA GLU A 109 4.54 -2.94 -27.02
C GLU A 109 3.79 -2.10 -25.97
N GLY A 110 4.46 -1.20 -25.24
CA GLY A 110 3.82 -0.29 -24.29
C GLY A 110 3.69 -0.80 -22.85
N TRP A 111 4.33 -1.92 -22.50
CA TRP A 111 4.31 -2.44 -21.13
C TRP A 111 5.00 -1.51 -20.14
N ARG A 112 4.33 -1.18 -19.03
CA ARG A 112 4.82 -0.33 -17.95
C ARG A 112 4.38 -0.84 -16.59
N LEU A 113 5.09 -0.43 -15.54
CA LEU A 113 4.64 -0.56 -14.16
C LEU A 113 3.67 0.59 -13.84
N SER A 114 2.37 0.29 -13.74
CA SER A 114 1.32 1.28 -13.42
C SER A 114 1.60 2.06 -12.14
N CYS A 115 2.29 1.44 -11.19
CA CYS A 115 2.67 2.06 -9.93
C CYS A 115 3.72 3.16 -10.05
N GLN A 116 4.44 3.24 -11.17
CA GLN A 116 5.49 4.23 -11.42
C GLN A 116 5.14 5.14 -12.62
N ALA A 117 4.35 4.64 -13.58
CA ALA A 117 3.84 5.42 -14.69
C ALA A 117 2.90 6.53 -14.20
N LYS A 118 3.11 7.78 -14.64
CA LYS A 118 2.25 8.92 -14.32
C LYS A 118 1.27 9.21 -15.45
N VAL A 119 0.05 9.59 -15.10
CA VAL A 119 -0.96 10.05 -16.06
C VAL A 119 -0.64 11.49 -16.45
N LYS A 120 -0.35 11.74 -17.74
CA LYS A 120 0.04 13.07 -18.27
C LYS A 120 -0.80 13.52 -19.46
N GLY A 121 -1.80 12.74 -19.85
CA GLY A 121 -2.66 12.95 -21.00
C GLY A 121 -3.59 11.75 -21.17
N ASP A 122 -4.35 11.74 -22.25
CA ASP A 122 -5.25 10.63 -22.59
C ASP A 122 -4.47 9.33 -22.79
N LEU A 123 -5.01 8.24 -22.25
CA LEU A 123 -4.39 6.92 -22.27
C LEU A 123 -5.36 5.87 -22.81
N CYS A 124 -4.85 4.98 -23.65
CA CYS A 124 -5.51 3.73 -23.99
C CYS A 124 -4.75 2.56 -23.37
N LEU A 125 -5.44 1.78 -22.54
CA LEU A 125 -4.85 0.73 -21.71
C LEU A 125 -5.43 -0.63 -22.08
N TYR A 126 -4.55 -1.63 -22.01
CA TYR A 126 -4.94 -3.03 -21.93
C TYR A 126 -4.58 -3.58 -20.55
N ILE A 127 -5.59 -4.11 -19.86
CA ILE A 127 -5.50 -4.76 -18.55
C ILE A 127 -6.05 -6.16 -18.70
N ASP A 128 -5.37 -7.16 -18.14
CA ASP A 128 -5.88 -8.54 -18.15
C ASP A 128 -7.28 -8.57 -17.52
N PRO A 129 -8.32 -9.06 -18.22
CA PRO A 129 -9.67 -9.14 -17.69
C PRO A 129 -9.77 -9.88 -16.35
N HIS A 130 -8.90 -10.87 -16.09
CA HIS A 130 -8.87 -11.58 -14.80
C HIS A 130 -8.45 -10.68 -13.64
N SER A 131 -7.71 -9.60 -13.91
CA SER A 131 -7.33 -8.63 -12.89
C SER A 131 -8.45 -7.64 -12.59
N LEU A 132 -9.45 -7.51 -13.47
CA LEU A 132 -10.59 -6.59 -13.31
C LEU A 132 -11.71 -7.20 -12.44
N ASP A 133 -11.83 -8.53 -12.42
CA ASP A 133 -12.82 -9.26 -11.65
C ASP A 133 -12.32 -9.59 -10.22
N VAL A 134 -12.11 -8.54 -9.40
CA VAL A 134 -11.74 -8.74 -7.99
C VAL A 134 -12.99 -8.73 -7.13
N LYS A 135 -13.31 -9.91 -6.59
CA LYS A 135 -14.35 -10.10 -5.59
C LYS A 135 -13.82 -9.81 -4.19
N LYS A 136 -14.68 -9.24 -3.35
CA LYS A 136 -14.45 -9.07 -1.92
C LYS A 136 -15.27 -10.10 -1.17
N TRP A 137 -14.66 -10.70 -0.15
CA TRP A 137 -15.31 -11.67 0.72
C TRP A 137 -15.14 -11.26 2.17
N GLU A 138 -16.19 -11.45 2.96
CA GLU A 138 -16.12 -11.39 4.42
C GLU A 138 -15.98 -12.83 4.93
N GLY A 139 -14.94 -13.10 5.71
CA GLY A 139 -14.66 -14.42 6.25
C GLY A 139 -14.64 -14.43 7.77
N THR A 140 -14.94 -15.58 8.37
CA THR A 140 -14.91 -15.79 9.82
C THR A 140 -13.62 -16.46 10.23
N VAL A 141 -12.95 -15.95 11.26
CA VAL A 141 -11.73 -16.58 11.81
C VAL A 141 -12.11 -17.87 12.55
N ILE A 142 -11.62 -19.01 12.08
CA ILE A 142 -11.79 -20.32 12.72
C ILE A 142 -10.70 -20.54 13.77
N SER A 143 -9.44 -20.25 13.41
CA SER A 143 -8.27 -20.45 14.26
C SER A 143 -7.19 -19.41 13.98
N ASN A 144 -6.35 -19.14 14.99
CA ASN A 144 -5.26 -18.17 14.94
C ASN A 144 -4.11 -18.58 15.88
N GLU A 145 -3.70 -19.84 15.79
CA GLU A 145 -2.67 -20.45 16.64
C GLU A 145 -1.25 -20.06 16.21
N ASN A 146 -0.29 -20.08 17.15
CA ASN A 146 1.11 -19.93 16.78
C ASN A 146 1.65 -21.22 16.17
N VAL A 147 2.36 -21.07 15.05
CA VAL A 147 3.18 -22.14 14.42
C VAL A 147 4.68 -21.88 14.57
N ALA A 148 5.03 -20.67 15.01
CA ALA A 148 6.37 -20.30 15.45
C ALA A 148 6.28 -19.13 16.43
N THR A 149 7.41 -18.77 17.06
CA THR A 149 7.50 -17.67 18.03
C THR A 149 6.89 -16.36 17.53
N PHE A 150 7.06 -16.03 16.26
CA PHE A 150 6.59 -14.78 15.65
C PHE A 150 5.63 -15.00 14.47
N ILE A 151 5.07 -16.20 14.30
CA ILE A 151 4.19 -16.53 13.18
C ILE A 151 2.95 -17.24 13.71
N LYS A 152 1.78 -16.72 13.32
CA LYS A 152 0.49 -17.37 13.53
C LYS A 152 -0.05 -17.94 12.23
N GLU A 153 -0.68 -19.11 12.30
CA GLU A 153 -1.52 -19.66 11.23
C GLU A 153 -2.94 -19.12 11.43
N LEU A 154 -3.34 -18.20 10.55
CA LEU A 154 -4.70 -17.68 10.50
C LEU A 154 -5.52 -18.57 9.56
N ILE A 155 -6.57 -19.20 10.09
CA ILE A 155 -7.53 -19.99 9.33
C ILE A 155 -8.84 -19.20 9.24
N VAL A 156 -9.28 -18.90 8.02
CA VAL A 156 -10.50 -18.12 7.74
C VAL A 156 -11.46 -18.96 6.92
N GLU A 157 -12.72 -19.03 7.34
CA GLU A 157 -13.82 -19.59 6.56
C GLU A 157 -14.53 -18.48 5.76
N VAL A 158 -14.60 -18.63 4.45
CA VAL A 158 -15.42 -17.81 3.55
C VAL A 158 -16.81 -18.47 3.41
N PRO A 159 -17.91 -17.70 3.20
CA PRO A 159 -19.25 -18.24 2.95
C PRO A 159 -19.24 -19.37 1.92
N LYS A 160 -19.98 -20.46 2.19
CA LYS A 160 -19.93 -21.71 1.42
C LYS A 160 -20.45 -21.56 -0.01
N GLU A 161 -21.28 -20.56 -0.24
CA GLU A 161 -21.85 -20.21 -1.53
C GLU A 161 -20.81 -19.56 -2.47
N GLU A 162 -19.66 -19.13 -1.92
CA GLU A 162 -18.57 -18.49 -2.64
C GLU A 162 -17.40 -19.45 -2.81
N GLU A 163 -17.15 -19.90 -4.05
CA GLU A 163 -15.87 -20.53 -4.38
C GLU A 163 -14.84 -19.43 -4.59
N VAL A 164 -13.68 -19.55 -3.92
CA VAL A 164 -12.54 -18.66 -4.13
C VAL A 164 -11.67 -19.28 -5.22
N PRO A 165 -11.73 -18.79 -6.48
CA PRO A 165 -10.89 -19.33 -7.54
C PRO A 165 -9.46 -18.81 -7.36
N TYR A 166 -8.57 -19.65 -6.83
CA TYR A 166 -7.15 -19.31 -6.73
C TYR A 166 -6.27 -20.42 -7.27
N ARG A 167 -5.03 -20.07 -7.58
CA ARG A 167 -3.95 -21.02 -7.89
C ARG A 167 -3.01 -21.10 -6.71
N ALA A 168 -2.46 -22.28 -6.44
CA ALA A 168 -1.44 -22.45 -5.42
C ALA A 168 -0.27 -21.47 -5.66
N GLY A 169 0.18 -20.81 -4.60
CA GLY A 169 1.14 -19.70 -4.67
C GLY A 169 0.52 -18.33 -4.91
N GLY A 170 -0.81 -18.24 -5.06
CA GLY A 170 -1.56 -16.99 -5.05
C GLY A 170 -1.57 -16.33 -3.67
N TYR A 171 -2.12 -15.12 -3.63
CA TYR A 171 -2.29 -14.34 -2.41
C TYR A 171 -3.67 -13.68 -2.40
N LEU A 172 -4.14 -13.35 -1.21
CA LEU A 172 -5.30 -12.50 -1.00
C LEU A 172 -4.89 -11.22 -0.29
N GLN A 173 -5.74 -10.20 -0.44
CA GLN A 173 -5.56 -8.90 0.16
C GLN A 173 -6.51 -8.74 1.35
N PHE A 174 -5.95 -8.41 2.51
CA PHE A 174 -6.69 -8.12 3.72
C PHE A 174 -6.81 -6.61 3.89
N HIS A 175 -8.04 -6.17 4.10
CA HIS A 175 -8.37 -4.83 4.57
C HIS A 175 -8.12 -4.77 6.08
N VAL A 176 -7.32 -3.82 6.54
CA VAL A 176 -6.92 -3.67 7.94
C VAL A 176 -7.66 -2.45 8.51
N PRO A 177 -8.75 -2.67 9.28
CA PRO A 177 -9.48 -1.57 9.90
C PRO A 177 -8.65 -0.95 11.04
N PRO A 178 -8.96 0.28 11.47
CA PRO A 178 -8.30 0.88 12.63
C PRO A 178 -8.53 0.06 13.90
N PHE A 179 -7.47 -0.14 14.69
CA PHE A 179 -7.51 -0.99 15.87
C PHE A 179 -6.56 -0.49 16.97
N SER A 180 -6.82 -0.90 18.20
CA SER A 180 -5.91 -0.72 19.34
C SER A 180 -5.88 -2.00 20.16
N THR A 181 -4.70 -2.42 20.62
CA THR A 181 -4.50 -3.68 21.33
C THR A 181 -3.33 -3.59 22.32
N ASN A 182 -3.34 -4.46 23.33
CA ASN A 182 -2.23 -4.65 24.25
C ASN A 182 -1.69 -6.09 24.15
N THR A 183 -0.38 -6.25 24.06
CA THR A 183 0.26 -7.56 23.86
C THR A 183 0.24 -8.45 25.11
N GLU A 184 -0.08 -7.94 26.30
CA GLU A 184 -0.23 -8.75 27.51
C GLU A 184 -1.33 -9.82 27.35
N GLY A 185 -2.42 -9.46 26.66
CA GLY A 185 -3.55 -10.35 26.36
C GLY A 185 -3.24 -11.46 25.37
N TRP A 186 -2.01 -11.54 24.84
CA TRP A 186 -1.64 -12.57 23.87
C TRP A 186 -1.19 -13.88 24.52
N LYS A 187 -0.81 -13.87 25.81
CA LYS A 187 -0.49 -15.09 26.57
C LYS A 187 -1.67 -16.07 26.62
N GLN A 188 -2.90 -15.56 26.55
CA GLN A 188 -4.13 -16.36 26.52
C GLN A 188 -4.35 -17.05 25.16
N THR A 189 -3.68 -16.58 24.11
CA THR A 189 -3.86 -17.03 22.71
C THR A 189 -2.58 -17.61 22.09
N MET A 190 -1.53 -17.78 22.89
CA MET A 190 -0.22 -18.25 22.47
C MET A 190 0.24 -19.36 23.42
N GLN A 191 0.78 -20.43 22.84
CA GLN A 191 1.29 -21.57 23.59
C GLN A 191 2.54 -21.18 24.40
N PRO A 192 2.73 -21.69 25.64
CA PRO A 192 3.85 -21.32 26.52
C PRO A 192 5.25 -21.55 25.93
N GLU A 193 5.39 -22.53 25.03
CA GLU A 193 6.64 -22.83 24.33
C GLU A 193 7.20 -21.63 23.54
N TYR A 194 6.33 -20.71 23.11
CA TYR A 194 6.72 -19.52 22.37
C TYR A 194 7.04 -18.31 23.25
N PHE A 195 6.94 -18.41 24.59
CA PHE A 195 7.09 -17.25 25.47
C PHE A 195 8.55 -16.80 25.63
N THR A 196 9.50 -17.73 25.51
CA THR A 196 10.92 -17.51 25.82
C THR A 196 11.50 -16.24 25.22
N ASP A 197 11.34 -16.03 23.91
CA ASP A 197 11.85 -14.82 23.25
C ASP A 197 11.01 -13.58 23.55
N TRP A 198 9.70 -13.75 23.75
CA TRP A 198 8.81 -12.64 24.10
C TRP A 198 9.15 -12.06 25.47
N GLU A 199 9.46 -12.90 26.45
CA GLU A 199 9.90 -12.48 27.76
C GLU A 199 11.31 -11.89 27.71
N LYS A 200 12.23 -12.56 27.02
CA LYS A 200 13.62 -12.10 26.84
C LYS A 200 13.70 -10.69 26.25
N PHE A 201 12.86 -10.40 25.27
CA PHE A 201 12.81 -9.10 24.61
C PHE A 201 11.76 -8.15 25.19
N GLN A 202 11.03 -8.54 26.24
CA GLN A 202 9.99 -7.73 26.86
C GLN A 202 8.92 -7.26 25.85
N LEU A 203 8.45 -8.18 25.02
CA LEU A 203 7.44 -7.93 23.98
C LEU A 203 6.00 -7.97 24.50
N PHE A 204 5.77 -8.50 25.70
CA PHE A 204 4.48 -8.45 26.40
C PHE A 204 4.25 -7.09 27.06
N GLY A 205 2.98 -6.75 27.33
CA GLY A 205 2.59 -5.49 27.96
C GLY A 205 2.80 -4.25 27.10
N LYS A 206 2.98 -4.41 25.79
CA LYS A 206 3.15 -3.28 24.85
C LYS A 206 1.80 -2.85 24.32
N GLU A 207 1.54 -1.55 24.39
CA GLU A 207 0.37 -0.93 23.76
C GLU A 207 0.68 -0.63 22.30
N ILE A 208 -0.25 -1.05 21.43
CA ILE A 208 -0.19 -0.83 19.99
C ILE A 208 -1.47 -0.12 19.60
N ASP A 209 -1.37 1.16 19.27
CA ASP A 209 -2.50 2.00 18.87
C ASP A 209 -2.39 2.40 17.39
N TYR A 210 -3.30 1.87 16.59
CA TYR A 210 -3.51 2.20 15.19
C TYR A 210 -4.97 2.63 14.95
N SER A 211 -5.59 3.30 15.94
CA SER A 211 -6.94 3.84 15.84
C SER A 211 -7.08 4.97 14.80
N THR A 212 -5.96 5.57 14.38
CA THR A 212 -5.88 6.67 13.41
C THR A 212 -5.68 6.21 11.97
N LEU A 213 -5.71 4.90 11.70
CA LEU A 213 -5.56 4.40 10.33
C LEU A 213 -6.65 4.96 9.41
N PRO A 214 -6.30 5.24 8.13
CA PRO A 214 -7.26 5.69 7.14
C PRO A 214 -8.37 4.67 6.90
N LYS A 215 -9.57 5.16 6.58
CA LYS A 215 -10.76 4.35 6.28
C LYS A 215 -11.22 4.59 4.84
N GLY A 216 -11.96 3.64 4.28
CA GLY A 216 -12.57 3.78 2.96
C GLY A 216 -11.56 3.56 1.83
N PRO A 217 -11.47 4.44 0.83
CA PRO A 217 -10.62 4.23 -0.35
C PRO A 217 -9.12 4.19 -0.02
N ASP A 218 -8.71 4.83 1.08
CA ASP A 218 -7.33 4.89 1.55
C ASP A 218 -7.02 3.85 2.64
N GLU A 219 -7.91 2.89 2.88
CA GLU A 219 -7.72 1.86 3.90
C GLU A 219 -6.41 1.07 3.67
N ILE A 220 -5.81 0.65 4.79
CA ILE A 220 -4.58 -0.13 4.74
C ILE A 220 -4.89 -1.53 4.24
N ILE A 221 -4.27 -1.89 3.11
CA ILE A 221 -4.37 -3.22 2.51
C ILE A 221 -3.04 -3.96 2.67
N ARG A 222 -3.10 -5.26 2.99
CA ARG A 222 -1.95 -6.16 3.10
C ARG A 222 -2.17 -7.44 2.31
N ALA A 223 -1.19 -7.81 1.49
CA ALA A 223 -1.21 -9.06 0.75
C ALA A 223 -0.60 -10.20 1.58
N TYR A 224 -1.33 -11.31 1.70
CA TYR A 224 -0.86 -12.53 2.34
C TYR A 224 -1.00 -13.72 1.40
N SER A 225 0.09 -14.45 1.23
CA SER A 225 0.10 -15.68 0.43
C SER A 225 -0.75 -16.75 1.09
N MET A 226 -1.47 -17.48 0.25
CA MET A 226 -2.32 -18.58 0.70
C MET A 226 -1.45 -19.80 0.97
N ALA A 227 -1.56 -20.33 2.19
CA ALA A 227 -0.92 -21.58 2.59
C ALA A 227 -1.79 -22.81 2.25
N SER A 228 -3.08 -22.62 1.99
CA SER A 228 -4.00 -23.68 1.54
C SER A 228 -3.90 -23.93 0.03
N TYR A 229 -4.36 -25.09 -0.43
CA TYR A 229 -4.48 -25.42 -1.87
C TYR A 229 -5.95 -25.48 -2.32
N PRO A 230 -6.26 -25.28 -3.62
CA PRO A 230 -7.64 -25.03 -4.08
C PRO A 230 -8.71 -26.08 -3.71
N ALA A 231 -8.33 -27.33 -3.40
CA ALA A 231 -9.30 -28.34 -2.98
C ALA A 231 -9.75 -28.20 -1.51
N GLU A 232 -9.11 -27.34 -0.71
CA GLU A 232 -9.57 -26.94 0.63
C GLU A 232 -10.78 -25.97 0.57
N LYS A 233 -11.22 -25.60 -0.64
CA LYS A 233 -12.44 -24.84 -0.92
C LYS A 233 -12.49 -23.50 -0.17
N ASN A 234 -13.44 -23.36 0.76
CA ASN A 234 -13.77 -22.12 1.45
C ASN A 234 -12.97 -21.92 2.75
N VAL A 235 -12.10 -22.86 3.11
CA VAL A 235 -11.19 -22.73 4.26
C VAL A 235 -9.82 -22.28 3.75
N LEU A 236 -9.45 -21.06 4.12
CA LEU A 236 -8.24 -20.40 3.67
C LEU A 236 -7.24 -20.29 4.82
N ARG A 237 -5.98 -20.65 4.56
CA ARG A 237 -4.92 -20.62 5.56
C ARG A 237 -3.87 -19.59 5.19
N PHE A 238 -3.37 -18.86 6.18
CA PHE A 238 -2.33 -17.85 6.01
C PHE A 238 -1.31 -17.91 7.14
N ASN A 239 -0.03 -17.81 6.80
CA ASN A 239 1.03 -17.70 7.79
C ASN A 239 1.44 -16.23 7.92
N ILE A 240 1.07 -15.61 9.04
CA ILE A 240 1.26 -14.17 9.26
C ILE A 240 2.36 -13.97 10.29
N ARG A 241 3.48 -13.40 9.84
CA ARG A 241 4.57 -12.97 10.71
C ARG A 241 4.25 -11.60 11.31
N ILE A 242 4.43 -11.46 12.62
CA ILE A 242 4.33 -10.15 13.28
C ILE A 242 5.53 -9.27 12.95
N ALA A 243 5.28 -8.00 12.66
CA ALA A 243 6.31 -6.96 12.58
C ALA A 243 6.43 -6.25 13.94
N THR A 244 7.18 -6.84 14.87
CA THR A 244 7.56 -6.18 16.14
C THR A 244 8.33 -4.90 15.87
N ALA A 245 8.39 -3.93 16.78
CA ALA A 245 9.35 -2.83 16.64
C ALA A 245 10.78 -3.36 16.36
N PRO A 246 11.54 -2.72 15.46
CA PRO A 246 12.81 -3.26 14.99
C PRO A 246 13.84 -3.34 16.11
N PHE A 247 14.70 -4.36 16.02
CA PHE A 247 15.78 -4.55 16.98
C PHE A 247 17.00 -3.71 16.58
N ILE A 248 17.42 -2.81 17.45
CA ILE A 248 18.65 -2.01 17.31
C ILE A 248 19.61 -2.48 18.41
N GLN A 249 20.77 -3.01 18.01
CA GLN A 249 21.79 -3.54 18.94
C GLN A 249 21.25 -4.60 19.93
N GLY A 250 20.32 -5.44 19.47
CA GLY A 250 19.74 -6.52 20.28
C GLY A 250 18.66 -6.08 21.27
N LYS A 251 18.27 -4.80 21.26
CA LYS A 251 17.14 -4.27 22.02
C LYS A 251 16.06 -3.75 21.07
N ILE A 252 14.81 -3.78 21.52
CA ILE A 252 13.71 -3.20 20.76
C ILE A 252 13.87 -1.69 20.71
N SER A 253 13.68 -1.10 19.53
CA SER A 253 13.62 0.35 19.36
C SER A 253 12.39 0.92 20.07
N GLU A 254 12.59 1.90 20.96
CA GLU A 254 11.49 2.65 21.58
C GLU A 254 10.99 3.80 20.70
N THR A 255 11.79 4.19 19.70
CA THR A 255 11.49 5.32 18.82
C THR A 255 10.78 4.89 17.54
N ILE A 256 11.04 3.67 17.05
CA ILE A 256 10.40 3.14 15.85
C ILE A 256 9.21 2.27 16.30
N PRO A 257 7.98 2.59 15.86
CA PRO A 257 6.81 1.82 16.25
C PRO A 257 6.85 0.40 15.67
N TRP A 258 5.91 -0.41 16.12
CA TRP A 258 5.63 -1.71 15.52
C TRP A 258 5.18 -1.52 14.06
N GLY A 259 5.17 -2.61 13.29
CA GLY A 259 4.57 -2.62 11.98
C GLY A 259 3.06 -2.89 12.04
N ILE A 260 2.35 -2.46 11.00
CA ILE A 260 0.95 -2.81 10.78
C ILE A 260 0.92 -4.21 10.15
N CYS A 261 0.43 -5.17 10.93
CA CYS A 261 0.45 -6.60 10.62
C CYS A 261 1.89 -7.11 10.43
N SER A 262 2.33 -7.31 9.18
CA SER A 262 3.65 -7.86 8.83
C SER A 262 4.60 -6.83 8.19
N SER A 263 4.26 -5.53 8.20
CA SER A 263 5.02 -4.48 7.50
C SER A 263 5.11 -3.17 8.27
N TYR A 264 6.27 -2.51 8.25
CA TYR A 264 6.57 -1.23 8.92
C TYR A 264 6.15 0.02 8.13
N THR A 265 5.23 -0.14 7.19
CA THR A 265 4.99 0.81 6.09
C THR A 265 3.68 1.52 6.20
#